data_AF-A0A940UC36-F1
#
_entry.id   AF-A0A940UC36-F1
#
_cell.length_a   1.000
_cell.length_b   1.000
_cell.length_c   1.000
_cell.angle_alpha   90.00
_cell.angle_beta   90.00
_cell.angle_gamma   90.00
#
_symmetry.space_group_name_H-M   'P 1'
#
loop_
_entity.id
_entity.type
_entity.pdbx_description
1 polymer ?
#
loop_
_entity_poly.entity_id
_entity_poly.type
_entity_poly.pdbx_seq_one_letter_code
_entity_poly.pdbx_strand_id
1 'polypeptide(L)'
;MVKDKDRTKEEPNQELEALKKRVAELEQTLQNERETFGTIIQKSPYGILLLGVKGKFLYINPAFVRITGYALEDVPTGKEWFLKAFPDENYRNKALETW
;
A
#
# COMPACT_ATOMS: atom_id res chain seq x y z
N MET A 1 -4.76 -48.92 37.65
CA MET A 1 -5.30 -48.42 36.36
C MET A 1 -6.11 -47.16 36.64
N VAL A 2 -6.10 -46.19 35.71
CA VAL A 2 -6.76 -44.87 35.75
C VAL A 2 -5.96 -43.74 36.42
N LYS A 3 -4.91 -43.27 35.74
CA LYS A 3 -4.38 -41.89 35.83
C LYS A 3 -3.67 -41.60 34.52
N ASP A 4 -4.37 -41.07 33.50
CA ASP A 4 -3.69 -40.48 32.31
C ASP A 4 -4.61 -39.72 31.32
N LYS A 5 -5.91 -39.52 31.60
CA LYS A 5 -6.83 -38.89 30.63
C LYS A 5 -7.07 -37.38 30.79
N ASP A 6 -6.60 -36.74 31.86
CA ASP A 6 -6.84 -35.31 32.10
C ASP A 6 -5.70 -34.39 31.67
N ARG A 7 -4.44 -34.87 31.62
CA ARG A 7 -3.28 -34.05 31.22
C ARG A 7 -3.29 -33.64 29.74
N THR A 8 -4.03 -34.35 28.90
CA THR A 8 -4.03 -34.16 27.43
C THR A 8 -4.97 -33.06 26.93
N LYS A 9 -5.84 -32.48 27.79
CA LYS A 9 -6.77 -31.40 27.39
C LYS A 9 -6.31 -30.00 27.77
N GLU A 10 -5.43 -29.87 28.77
CA GLU A 10 -4.93 -28.58 29.23
C GLU A 10 -3.81 -28.03 28.33
N GLU A 11 -2.91 -28.88 27.83
CA GLU A 11 -1.82 -28.49 26.92
C GLU A 11 -2.35 -27.90 25.59
N PRO A 12 -3.31 -28.52 24.88
CA PRO A 12 -3.88 -27.92 23.66
C PRO A 12 -4.62 -26.60 23.89
N ASN A 13 -5.18 -26.39 25.09
CA ASN A 13 -5.90 -25.16 25.42
C ASN A 13 -4.94 -24.00 25.70
N GLN A 14 -3.79 -24.27 26.33
CA GLN A 14 -2.74 -23.29 26.53
C GLN A 14 -2.07 -22.89 25.22
N GLU A 15 -1.79 -23.86 24.34
CA GLU A 15 -1.25 -23.60 23.00
C GLU A 15 -2.22 -22.76 22.16
N LEU A 16 -3.52 -23.05 22.22
CA LEU A 16 -4.55 -22.28 21.51
C LEU A 16 -4.59 -20.83 21.98
N GLU A 17 -4.55 -20.58 23.30
CA GLU A 17 -4.54 -19.22 23.83
C GLU A 17 -3.24 -18.47 23.50
N ALA A 18 -2.10 -19.15 23.54
CA ALA A 18 -0.82 -18.57 23.09
C ALA A 18 -0.86 -18.20 21.59
N LEU A 19 -1.45 -19.06 20.75
CA LEU A 19 -1.60 -18.79 19.32
C LEU A 19 -2.55 -17.62 19.06
N LYS A 20 -3.69 -17.55 19.76
CA LYS A 20 -4.62 -16.41 19.65
C LYS A 20 -3.96 -15.10 20.03
N LYS A 21 -3.22 -15.09 21.15
CA LYS A 21 -2.45 -13.92 21.57
C LYS A 21 -1.43 -13.52 20.50
N ARG A 22 -0.73 -14.49 19.93
CA ARG A 22 0.25 -14.24 18.87
C ARG A 22 -0.39 -13.66 17.60
N VAL A 23 -1.55 -14.17 17.19
CA VAL A 23 -2.29 -13.64 16.03
C VAL A 23 -2.73 -12.20 16.31
N ALA A 24 -3.29 -11.91 17.48
CA ALA A 24 -3.71 -10.56 17.84
C ALA A 24 -2.52 -9.56 17.86
N GLU A 25 -1.35 -9.96 18.37
CA GLU A 25 -0.13 -9.15 18.33
C GLU A 25 0.34 -8.88 16.89
N LEU A 26 0.28 -9.88 16.01
CA LEU A 26 0.63 -9.75 14.60
C LEU A 26 -0.35 -8.84 13.85
N GLU A 27 -1.65 -8.99 14.10
CA GLU A 27 -2.69 -8.13 13.52
C GLU A 27 -2.52 -6.67 13.94
N GLN A 28 -2.26 -6.42 15.24
CA GLN A 28 -2.01 -5.07 15.74
C GLN A 28 -0.75 -4.46 15.11
N THR A 29 0.32 -5.27 14.98
CA THR A 29 1.56 -4.81 14.33
C THR A 29 1.29 -4.44 12.87
N LEU A 30 0.59 -5.30 12.12
CA LEU A 30 0.20 -5.03 10.74
C LEU A 30 -0.66 -3.77 10.60
N GLN A 31 -1.58 -3.55 11.53
CA GLN A 31 -2.43 -2.35 11.53
C GLN A 31 -1.60 -1.08 11.77
N ASN A 32 -0.71 -1.09 12.76
CA ASN A 32 0.15 0.05 13.07
C ASN A 32 1.07 0.41 11.91
N GLU A 33 1.67 -0.60 11.26
CA GLU A 33 2.49 -0.41 10.07
C GLU A 33 1.68 0.19 8.93
N ARG A 34 0.48 -0.34 8.65
CA ARG A 34 -0.43 0.21 7.62
C ARG A 34 -0.79 1.67 7.88
N GLU A 35 -1.11 2.02 9.11
CA GLU A 35 -1.43 3.41 9.49
C GLU A 35 -0.22 4.33 9.34
N THR A 36 0.96 3.85 9.73
CA THR A 36 2.22 4.60 9.60
C THR A 36 2.53 4.87 8.13
N PHE A 37 2.56 3.84 7.29
CA PHE A 37 2.79 4.00 5.85
C PHE A 37 1.71 4.85 5.18
N GLY A 38 0.44 4.63 5.53
CA GLY A 38 -0.68 5.42 5.02
C GLY A 38 -0.52 6.91 5.35
N THR A 39 -0.14 7.22 6.59
CA THR A 39 0.11 8.59 7.04
C THR A 39 1.27 9.24 6.29
N ILE A 40 2.38 8.52 6.13
CA ILE A 40 3.57 9.01 5.40
C ILE A 40 3.19 9.36 3.96
N ILE A 41 2.50 8.45 3.26
CA ILE A 41 2.12 8.65 1.86
C ILE A 41 1.12 9.80 1.72
N GLN A 42 0.11 9.86 2.59
CA GLN A 42 -0.96 10.86 2.53
C GLN A 42 -0.47 12.27 2.90
N LYS A 43 0.46 12.38 3.85
CA LYS A 43 1.02 13.66 4.32
C LYS A 43 2.32 14.06 3.62
N SER A 44 2.88 13.21 2.76
CA SER A 44 4.09 13.54 1.99
C SER A 44 3.89 14.85 1.20
N PRO A 45 4.91 15.73 1.16
CA PRO A 45 4.88 16.91 0.31
C PRO A 45 5.14 16.58 -1.17
N TYR A 46 5.62 15.37 -1.48
CA TYR A 46 5.91 14.92 -2.84
C TYR A 46 4.72 14.19 -3.45
N GLY A 47 4.54 14.36 -4.76
CA GLY A 47 3.59 13.57 -5.53
C GLY A 47 4.00 12.09 -5.53
N ILE A 48 3.13 11.23 -5.01
CA ILE A 48 3.31 9.78 -4.98
C ILE A 48 2.17 9.16 -5.78
N LEU A 49 2.52 8.19 -6.63
CA LEU A 49 1.57 7.38 -7.38
C LEU A 49 1.95 5.90 -7.28
N LEU A 50 0.96 5.03 -7.38
CA LEU A 50 1.14 3.58 -7.48
C LEU A 50 0.70 3.11 -8.86
N LEU A 51 1.64 2.53 -9.60
CA LEU A 51 1.40 1.92 -10.90
C LEU A 51 0.99 0.46 -10.75
N GLY A 52 -0.15 0.10 -11.34
CA GLY A 52 -0.59 -1.27 -11.52
C GLY A 52 -0.16 -1.84 -12.86
N VAL A 53 -0.66 -3.04 -13.15
CA VAL A 53 -0.41 -3.72 -14.43
C VAL A 53 -0.95 -2.87 -15.58
N LYS A 54 -0.27 -2.90 -16.73
CA LYS A 54 -0.60 -2.11 -17.93
C LYS A 54 -0.57 -0.59 -17.72
N GLY A 55 0.15 -0.10 -16.70
CA GLY A 55 0.37 1.33 -16.48
C GLY A 55 -0.85 2.08 -15.93
N LYS A 56 -1.86 1.38 -15.42
CA LYS A 56 -3.00 2.00 -14.74
C LYS A 56 -2.56 2.52 -13.38
N PHE A 57 -2.94 3.74 -13.03
CA PHE A 57 -2.75 4.23 -11.68
C PHE A 57 -3.75 3.55 -10.73
N LEU A 58 -3.23 2.94 -9.67
CA LEU A 58 -4.02 2.32 -8.59
C LEU A 58 -4.27 3.31 -7.45
N TYR A 59 -3.38 4.29 -7.30
CA TYR A 59 -3.44 5.29 -6.24
C TYR A 59 -2.61 6.51 -6.65
N ILE A 60 -3.06 7.70 -6.21
CA ILE A 60 -2.28 8.93 -6.18
C ILE A 60 -2.49 9.60 -4.83
N ASN A 61 -1.45 10.23 -4.27
CA ASN A 61 -1.59 10.95 -3.01
C ASN A 61 -2.13 12.38 -3.22
N PRO A 62 -2.59 13.06 -2.14
CA PRO A 62 -3.09 14.43 -2.25
C PRO A 62 -2.05 15.43 -2.78
N ALA A 63 -0.77 15.21 -2.52
CA ALA A 63 0.28 16.09 -3.03
C ALA A 63 0.41 16.03 -4.55
N PHE A 64 0.24 14.85 -5.16
CA PHE A 64 0.21 14.71 -6.61
C PHE A 64 -0.86 15.63 -7.20
N VAL A 65 -2.09 15.56 -6.70
CA VAL A 65 -3.21 16.40 -7.17
C VAL A 65 -2.92 17.88 -6.96
N ARG A 66 -2.35 18.28 -5.81
CA ARG A 66 -1.99 19.69 -5.56
C ARG A 66 -0.92 20.22 -6.51
N ILE A 67 0.06 19.39 -6.86
CA ILE A 67 1.19 19.78 -7.72
C ILE A 67 0.77 19.82 -9.19
N THR A 68 0.02 18.81 -9.64
CA THR A 68 -0.29 18.61 -11.07
C THR A 68 -1.66 19.15 -11.48
N GLY A 69 -2.58 19.29 -10.52
CA GLY A 69 -3.97 19.65 -10.75
C GLY A 69 -4.87 18.48 -11.20
N TYR A 70 -4.34 17.27 -11.35
CA TYR A 70 -5.08 16.12 -11.87
C TYR A 70 -5.40 15.08 -10.81
N ALA A 71 -6.66 14.67 -10.75
CA ALA A 71 -7.13 13.53 -9.98
C ALA A 71 -6.98 12.22 -10.76
N LEU A 72 -7.27 11.09 -10.11
CA LEU A 72 -7.07 9.76 -10.70
C LEU A 72 -7.99 9.55 -11.91
N GLU A 73 -9.15 10.21 -11.90
CA GLU A 73 -10.16 10.16 -12.95
C GLU A 73 -9.72 10.95 -14.20
N ASP A 74 -8.90 11.98 -14.04
CA ASP A 74 -8.40 12.81 -15.15
C ASP A 74 -7.22 12.16 -15.88
N VAL A 75 -6.45 11.34 -15.16
CA VAL A 75 -5.24 10.65 -15.63
C VAL A 75 -5.20 9.20 -15.15
N PRO A 76 -6.11 8.33 -15.63
CA PRO A 76 -6.20 6.96 -15.12
C PRO A 76 -4.99 6.10 -15.49
N THR A 77 -4.17 6.51 -16.46
CA THR A 77 -2.95 5.81 -16.87
C THR A 77 -1.73 6.71 -16.91
N GLY A 78 -0.55 6.10 -16.73
CA GLY A 78 0.74 6.77 -16.91
C GLY A 78 0.90 7.41 -18.29
N LYS A 79 0.30 6.81 -19.34
CA LYS A 79 0.31 7.36 -20.70
C LYS A 79 -0.47 8.67 -20.78
N GLU A 80 -1.70 8.70 -20.25
CA GLU A 80 -2.53 9.92 -20.26
C GLU A 80 -1.91 11.02 -19.41
N TRP A 81 -1.36 10.66 -18.25
CA TRP A 81 -0.59 11.59 -17.43
C TRP A 81 0.58 12.18 -18.22
N PHE A 82 1.43 11.33 -18.82
CA PHE A 82 2.63 11.78 -19.51
C PHE A 82 2.31 12.71 -20.70
N LEU A 83 1.24 12.45 -21.44
CA LEU A 83 0.78 13.33 -22.52
C LEU A 83 0.34 14.71 -22.03
N LYS A 84 -0.28 14.78 -20.84
CA LYS A 84 -0.70 16.05 -20.22
C LYS A 84 0.47 16.79 -19.56
N ALA A 85 1.40 16.06 -18.94
CA ALA A 85 2.58 16.63 -18.28
C ALA A 85 3.57 17.23 -19.31
N PHE A 86 3.68 16.60 -20.47
CA PHE A 86 4.57 17.01 -21.55
C PHE A 86 3.75 17.21 -22.85
N PRO A 87 3.00 18.31 -22.97
CA PRO A 87 2.11 18.51 -24.12
C PRO A 87 2.88 18.75 -25.43
N ASP A 88 4.01 19.46 -25.36
CA ASP A 88 4.90 19.69 -26.51
C ASP A 88 5.59 18.38 -26.92
N GLU A 89 5.44 18.00 -28.19
CA GLU A 89 5.94 16.72 -28.70
C GLU A 89 7.46 16.64 -28.72
N ASN A 90 8.13 17.73 -29.10
CA ASN A 90 9.59 17.77 -29.18
C ASN A 90 10.21 17.61 -27.78
N TYR A 91 9.64 18.30 -26.79
CA TYR A 91 10.07 18.19 -25.41
C TYR A 91 9.73 16.83 -24.81
N ARG A 92 8.55 16.28 -25.11
CA ARG A 92 8.13 14.93 -24.68
C ARG A 92 9.07 13.84 -25.20
N ASN A 93 9.51 13.93 -26.45
CA ASN A 93 10.47 12.98 -27.02
C ASN A 93 11.83 13.04 -26.31
N LYS A 94 12.33 14.25 -26.00
CA LYS A 94 13.56 14.43 -25.21
C LYS A 94 13.42 13.86 -23.79
N ALA A 95 12.25 14.04 -23.16
CA ALA A 95 11.99 13.50 -21.83
C ALA A 95 12.02 11.96 -21.83
N LEU A 96 11.49 11.31 -22.87
CA LEU A 96 11.56 9.85 -23.03
C LEU A 96 13.00 9.33 -23.22
N GLU A 97 13.88 10.09 -23.85
CA GLU A 97 15.28 9.71 -24.04
C GLU A 97 16.11 9.83 -22.75
N THR A 98 15.61 10.55 -21.75
CA THR A 98 16.35 10.83 -20.50
C THR A 98 16.03 9.81 -19.40
N TRP A 99 14.99 8.99 -19.54
CA TRP A 99 14.44 8.11 -18.50
C TRP A 99 14.54 6.63 -18.87
#